data_AF-N4XW77-F1
#
_entry.id   AF-N4XW77-F1
#
_cell.length_a   1.000
_cell.length_b   1.000
_cell.length_c   1.000
_cell.angle_alpha   90.00
_cell.angle_beta   90.00
_cell.angle_gamma   90.00
#
_symmetry.space_group_name_H-M   'P 1'
#
loop_
_entity.id
_entity.type
_entity.pdbx_description
1 polymer ?
#
loop_
_entity_poly.entity_id
_entity_poly.type
_entity_poly.pdbx_seq_one_letter_code
_entity_poly.pdbx_strand_id
1 'polypeptide(L)' 'MRLLRRSSTGDFCLTKDLVGDETIPPYAILSHTWEADTEVTFADMTGGAGKSKFGYRKIQFCGEQAKQDDLQYFWID' A
#
# COMPACT_ATOMS: atom_id res chain seq x y z
N MET A 1 5.10 5.99 5.95
CA MET A 1 4.51 4.82 6.65
C MET A 1 2.97 4.83 6.77
N ARG A 2 2.28 4.03 5.95
CA ARG A 2 0.81 3.82 6.02
C ARG A 2 0.44 2.36 5.66
N LEU A 3 -0.59 1.82 6.31
CA LEU A 3 -1.15 0.51 6.02
C LEU A 3 -2.26 0.61 4.96
N LEU A 4 -2.15 -0.19 3.89
CA LEU A 4 -3.14 -0.29 2.82
C LEU A 4 -3.84 -1.64 2.86
N ARG A 5 -5.10 -1.66 2.45
CA ARG A 5 -5.89 -2.86 2.17
C ARG A 5 -6.10 -3.02 0.67
N ARG A 6 -5.82 -4.21 0.14
CA ARG A 6 -6.19 -4.59 -1.24
C ARG A 6 -7.62 -5.13 -1.24
N SER A 7 -8.47 -4.56 -2.10
CA SER A 7 -9.86 -4.99 -2.30
C SER A 7 -9.94 -6.21 -3.25
N SER A 8 -11.11 -6.84 -3.30
CA SER A 8 -11.37 -7.95 -4.23
C SER A 8 -11.27 -7.55 -5.71
N THR A 9 -11.48 -6.26 -6.03
CA THR A 9 -11.35 -5.71 -7.39
C THR A 9 -9.91 -5.39 -7.77
N GLY A 10 -8.96 -5.49 -6.82
CA GLY A 10 -7.56 -5.13 -7.03
C GLY A 10 -7.24 -3.65 -6.76
N ASP A 11 -8.24 -2.85 -6.38
CA ASP A 11 -8.01 -1.48 -5.90
C ASP A 11 -7.44 -1.46 -4.48
N PHE A 12 -6.72 -0.39 -4.14
CA PHE A 12 -6.12 -0.18 -2.82
C PHE A 12 -6.84 0.94 -2.08
N CYS A 13 -7.10 0.72 -0.80
CA CYS A 13 -7.68 1.72 0.09
C CYS A 13 -6.86 1.82 1.38
N LEU A 14 -6.81 3.02 1.96
CA LEU A 14 -6.25 3.21 3.30
C LEU A 14 -7.10 2.46 4.33
N THR A 15 -6.43 1.87 5.33
CA THR A 15 -7.12 1.37 6.51
C THR A 15 -7.53 2.54 7.41
N LYS A 16 -8.42 2.27 8.38
CA LYS A 16 -8.56 3.15 9.55
C LYS A 16 -7.24 3.22 10.31
N ASP A 17 -7.07 4.26 11.13
CA ASP A 17 -5.96 4.33 12.07
C ASP A 17 -6.10 3.21 13.10
N LEU A 18 -5.18 2.25 13.04
CA LEU A 18 -5.09 1.15 14.00
C LEU A 18 -4.24 1.62 15.19
N VAL A 19 -4.86 2.19 16.21
CA VAL A 19 -4.20 2.73 17.42
C VAL A 19 -4.68 2.02 18.69
N GLY A 20 -3.77 1.79 19.65
CA GLY A 20 -4.09 1.16 20.95
C GLY A 20 -4.10 -0.37 20.90
N ASP A 21 -5.07 -1.01 21.57
CA ASP A 21 -5.22 -2.47 21.67
C ASP A 21 -5.86 -3.11 20.41
N GLU A 22 -5.94 -2.39 19.29
CA GLU A 22 -6.48 -2.93 18.05
C GLU A 22 -5.53 -4.00 17.47
N THR A 23 -6.07 -5.20 17.22
CA THR A 23 -5.30 -6.28 16.60
C THR A 23 -4.85 -5.87 15.19
N ILE A 24 -3.55 -5.70 15.01
CA ILE A 24 -2.96 -5.43 13.69
C ILE A 24 -3.10 -6.69 12.83
N PRO A 25 -3.76 -6.61 11.65
CA PRO A 25 -3.90 -7.77 10.78
C PRO A 25 -2.54 -8.14 10.17
N PRO A 26 -2.31 -9.42 9.79
CA PRO A 26 -1.12 -9.80 9.04
C PRO A 26 -0.94 -8.94 7.78
N TYR A 27 0.27 -8.43 7.57
CA TYR A 27 0.60 -7.55 6.45
C TYR A 27 1.98 -7.84 5.86
N ALA A 28 2.14 -7.60 4.56
CA ALA A 28 3.44 -7.58 3.91
C ALA A 28 4.06 -6.18 4.02
N ILE A 29 5.38 -6.06 4.05
CA ILE A 29 6.06 -4.76 3.98
C ILE A 29 6.99 -4.72 2.77
N LEU A 30 6.89 -3.66 1.97
CA LEU A 30 7.88 -3.40 0.93
C LEU A 30 9.02 -2.56 1.52
N SER A 31 10.21 -3.14 1.61
CA SER A 31 11.42 -2.40 2.00
C SER A 31 11.84 -1.45 0.87
N HIS A 32 12.07 -0.18 1.21
CA HIS A 32 12.28 0.91 0.26
C HIS A 32 13.64 0.80 -0.48
N THR A 33 13.61 0.83 -1.82
CA THR A 33 14.73 1.34 -2.65
C THR A 33 14.22 2.58 -3.40
N TRP A 34 14.75 3.74 -2.99
CA TRP A 34 14.36 5.04 -3.51
C TRP A 34 14.84 5.19 -4.95
N GLU A 35 13.91 5.44 -5.87
CA GLU A 35 14.23 6.06 -7.17
C GLU A 35 13.66 7.47 -7.10
N ALA A 36 14.55 8.47 -7.20
CA ALA A 36 14.18 9.88 -7.07
C ALA A 36 13.01 10.26 -8.00
N ASP A 37 12.14 11.14 -7.51
CA ASP A 37 11.00 11.73 -8.23
C ASP A 37 9.90 10.78 -8.74
N THR A 38 9.89 9.53 -8.28
CA THR A 38 8.83 8.56 -8.67
C THR A 38 7.79 8.29 -7.57
N GLU A 39 7.99 8.85 -6.38
CA GLU A 39 7.22 8.48 -5.19
C GLU A 39 5.73 8.86 -5.25
N VAL A 40 4.91 7.93 -4.76
CA VAL A 40 3.47 8.12 -4.59
C VAL A 40 3.21 8.60 -3.17
N THR A 41 2.72 9.81 -3.03
CA THR A 41 2.42 10.39 -1.72
C THR A 41 1.04 9.94 -1.23
N PHE A 42 0.78 10.16 0.06
CA PHE A 42 -0.55 9.96 0.64
C PHE A 42 -1.64 10.74 -0.12
N ALA A 43 -1.35 12.00 -0.49
CA ALA A 43 -2.27 12.85 -1.23
C ALA A 43 -2.64 12.23 -2.59
N ASP A 44 -1.67 11.63 -3.27
CA ASP A 44 -1.89 10.96 -4.55
C ASP A 44 -2.78 9.73 -4.42
N MET A 45 -2.65 8.97 -3.32
CA MET A 45 -3.51 7.81 -3.03
C MET A 45 -4.94 8.24 -2.68
N THR A 46 -5.11 9.30 -1.88
CA THR A 46 -6.44 9.81 -1.53
C THR A 46 -7.15 10.51 -2.69
N GLY A 47 -6.38 11.15 -3.57
CA GLY A 47 -6.90 11.89 -4.72
C GLY A 47 -7.06 11.05 -5.99
N GLY A 48 -6.69 9.77 -5.98
CA GLY A 48 -6.74 8.88 -7.15
C GLY A 48 -5.68 9.16 -8.22
N ALA A 49 -4.85 10.20 -8.05
CA ALA A 49 -3.77 10.58 -8.97
C ALA A 49 -2.55 9.63 -8.88
N GLY A 50 -2.48 8.80 -7.84
CA GLY A 50 -1.38 7.84 -7.63
C GLY A 50 -1.22 6.86 -8.79
N LYS A 51 -2.31 6.42 -9.42
CA LYS A 51 -2.28 5.44 -10.52
C LYS A 51 -1.48 5.90 -11.75
N SER A 52 -1.33 7.22 -11.95
CA SER A 52 -0.55 7.79 -13.06
C SER A 52 0.94 7.98 -12.75
N LYS A 53 1.37 7.82 -11.49
CA LYS A 53 2.76 8.02 -11.10
C LYS A 53 3.60 6.76 -11.33
N PHE A 54 4.87 6.97 -11.69
CA PHE A 54 5.80 5.87 -11.97
C PHE A 54 5.99 4.94 -10.77
N GLY A 55 6.06 5.47 -9.54
CA GLY A 55 6.19 4.68 -8.32
C GLY A 55 4.97 3.83 -7.96
N TYR A 56 3.82 4.03 -8.62
CA TYR A 56 2.62 3.21 -8.37
C TYR A 56 2.84 1.74 -8.72
N ARG A 57 3.73 1.47 -9.67
CA ARG A 57 4.10 0.09 -10.02
C ARG A 57 4.68 -0.69 -8.83
N LYS A 58 5.40 -0.01 -7.91
CA LYS A 58 5.92 -0.62 -6.68
C LYS A 58 4.79 -1.00 -5.72
N ILE A 59 3.77 -0.15 -5.60
CA ILE A 59 2.55 -0.42 -4.82
C ILE A 59 1.80 -1.63 -5.38
N GLN A 60 1.61 -1.67 -6.71
CA GLN A 60 0.97 -2.82 -7.36
C GLN A 60 1.75 -4.11 -7.14
N PHE A 61 3.08 -4.08 -7.30
CA PHE A 61 3.92 -5.24 -7.07
C PHE A 61 3.78 -5.76 -5.64
N CYS A 62 3.89 -4.88 -4.64
CA CYS A 62 3.74 -5.27 -3.24
C CYS A 62 2.33 -5.82 -2.94
N GLY A 63 1.29 -5.17 -3.46
CA GLY A 63 -0.09 -5.64 -3.29
C GLY A 63 -0.35 -7.00 -3.92
N GLU A 64 0.23 -7.30 -5.09
CA GLU A 64 0.13 -8.63 -5.71
C GLU A 64 0.95 -9.68 -4.96
N GLN A 65 2.14 -9.35 -4.47
CA GLN A 65 2.94 -10.28 -3.66
C GLN A 65 2.21 -10.61 -2.34
N ALA A 66 1.69 -9.60 -1.64
CA ALA A 66 0.90 -9.80 -0.43
C ALA A 66 -0.28 -10.75 -0.69
N LYS A 67 -0.98 -10.57 -1.81
CA LYS A 67 -2.08 -11.46 -2.22
C LYS A 67 -1.60 -12.90 -2.45
N GLN A 68 -0.44 -13.10 -3.10
CA GLN A 68 0.13 -14.44 -3.29
C GLN A 68 0.49 -15.11 -1.96
N ASP A 69 0.83 -14.31 -0.95
CA ASP A 69 1.16 -14.76 0.40
C ASP A 69 -0.09 -14.86 1.32
N ASP A 70 -1.30 -14.81 0.75
CA ASP A 70 -2.60 -14.81 1.46
C ASP A 70 -2.79 -13.63 2.46
N LEU A 71 -2.09 -12.52 2.21
CA LEU A 71 -2.18 -11.28 2.98
C LEU A 71 -3.07 -10.25 2.26
N GLN A 72 -4.04 -9.70 3.00
CA GLN A 72 -4.93 -8.66 2.48
C GLN A 72 -4.38 -7.24 2.65
N TYR A 73 -3.36 -7.08 3.49
CA TYR A 73 -2.80 -5.80 3.88
C TYR A 73 -1.32 -5.73 3.52
N PHE A 74 -0.87 -4.54 3.15
CA PHE A 74 0.54 -4.30 2.94
C PHE A 74 0.90 -2.86 3.31
N TRP A 75 2.14 -2.69 3.74
CA TRP A 75 2.68 -1.45 4.23
C TRP A 75 3.62 -0.86 3.19
N ILE A 76 3.41 0.42 2.91
CA ILE A 76 4.32 1.26 2.12
C ILE A 76 4.81 2.40 3.00
N ASP A 77 6.12 2.66 2.95
CA ASP A 77 6.69 3.82 3.60
C ASP A 77 6.44 5.07 2.75
#